data_AF-A0A7V1IGV1-F1
#
_entry.id   AF-A0A7V1IGV1-F1
#
_cell.length_a   1.000
_cell.length_b   1.000
_cell.length_c   1.000
_cell.angle_alpha   90.00
_cell.angle_beta   90.00
_cell.angle_gamma   90.00
#
_symmetry.space_group_name_H-M   'P 1'
#
loop_
_entity.id
_entity.type
_entity.pdbx_description
1 polymer ?
#
loop_
_entity_poly.entity_id
_entity_poly.type
_entity_poly.pdbx_seq_one_letter_code
_entity_poly.pdbx_strand_id
1 'polypeptide(L)' 'MSTARNHGNRTSGLDMMALVPDFFERYFAFFRPGHQEGVVPSRIKELARLKIAAINECDT' A
#
# COMPACT_ATOMS: atom_id res chain seq x y z
N MET A 1 35.86 3.05 35.46
CA MET A 1 34.49 2.58 35.15
C MET A 1 33.91 3.50 34.09
N SER A 2 33.94 3.10 32.82
CA SER A 2 33.37 3.86 31.70
C SER A 2 32.17 3.09 31.17
N THR A 3 30.97 3.64 31.32
CA THR A 3 29.74 3.05 30.80
C THR A 3 29.63 3.36 29.31
N ALA A 4 29.93 2.37 28.48
CA ALA A 4 29.72 2.43 27.04
C ALA A 4 28.22 2.65 26.73
N ARG A 5 27.93 3.70 25.95
CA ARG A 5 26.57 4.04 25.52
C ARG A 5 26.20 3.13 24.35
N ASN A 6 25.43 2.08 24.64
CA ASN A 6 24.95 1.10 23.68
C ASN A 6 23.95 1.77 22.70
N HIS A 7 24.42 2.17 21.52
CA HIS A 7 23.56 2.63 20.43
C HIS A 7 22.94 1.41 19.76
N GLY A 8 21.94 0.82 20.42
CA GLY A 8 21.10 -0.20 19.83
C GLY A 8 20.43 0.38 18.59
N ASN A 9 20.85 -0.10 17.42
CA ASN A 9 20.29 0.24 16.12
C ASN A 9 18.86 -0.34 16.02
N ARG A 10 17.89 0.31 16.67
CA ARG A 10 16.47 0.12 16.35
C ARG A 10 16.19 1.02 15.17
N THR A 11 16.19 0.45 13.98
CA THR A 11 15.35 0.98 12.90
C THR A 11 13.91 0.81 13.37
N SER A 12 13.40 1.75 14.16
CA SER A 12 11.96 1.92 14.31
C SER A 12 11.44 2.18 12.90
N GLY A 13 10.86 1.16 12.27
CA GLY A 13 10.24 1.31 10.97
C GLY A 13 9.23 2.45 11.00
N LEU A 14 8.98 3.05 9.83
CA LEU A 14 7.90 4.03 9.68
C LEU A 14 6.56 3.38 10.03
N ASP A 15 5.87 3.93 11.04
CA ASP A 15 4.48 3.59 11.32
C ASP A 15 3.57 4.38 10.36
N MET A 16 3.17 3.72 9.28
CA MET A 16 2.31 4.31 8.26
C MET A 16 0.92 4.67 8.80
N MET A 17 0.44 3.96 9.83
CA MET A 17 -0.86 4.22 10.45
C MET A 17 -0.80 5.46 11.33
N ALA A 18 0.33 5.71 11.99
CA ALA A 18 0.54 6.95 12.75
C ALA A 18 0.72 8.16 11.83
N LEU A 19 1.32 7.97 10.64
CA LEU A 19 1.58 9.05 9.69
C LEU A 19 0.30 9.54 8.99
N VAL A 20 -0.57 8.60 8.58
CA VAL A 20 -1.83 8.91 7.92
C VAL A 20 -2.92 7.97 8.46
N PRO A 21 -3.57 8.34 9.58
CA PRO A 21 -4.54 7.48 10.27
C PRO A 21 -5.68 6.97 9.37
N ASP A 22 -6.16 7.82 8.46
CA ASP A 22 -7.30 7.51 7.60
C ASP A 22 -6.88 6.93 6.23
N PHE A 23 -5.62 6.53 6.07
CA PHE A 23 -5.08 6.11 4.78
C PHE A 23 -5.89 4.95 4.17
N PHE A 24 -6.20 3.94 4.99
CA PHE A 24 -6.95 2.77 4.52
C PHE A 24 -8.38 3.13 4.11
N GLU A 25 -9.06 3.97 4.88
CA GLU A 25 -10.41 4.41 4.54
C GLU A 25 -10.42 5.14 3.19
N ARG A 26 -9.50 6.10 3.01
CA ARG A 26 -9.37 6.86 1.76
C ARG A 26 -8.96 5.99 0.59
N TYR A 27 -8.03 5.06 0.80
CA TYR A 27 -7.61 4.10 -0.21
C TYR A 27 -8.78 3.23 -0.67
N PHE A 28 -9.56 2.67 0.26
CA PHE A 28 -10.70 1.84 -0.10
C PHE A 28 -11.85 2.63 -0.73
N ALA A 29 -12.11 3.86 -0.30
CA ALA A 29 -13.09 4.73 -0.94
C ALA A 29 -12.74 4.98 -2.42
N PHE A 30 -11.45 5.14 -2.73
CA PHE A 30 -10.96 5.23 -4.10
C PHE A 30 -11.01 3.89 -4.87
N PHE A 31 -10.56 2.80 -4.24
CA PHE A 31 -10.34 1.52 -4.93
C PHE A 31 -11.62 0.72 -5.18
N ARG A 32 -12.56 0.69 -4.22
CA ARG A 32 -13.75 -0.19 -4.27
C ARG A 32 -14.60 0.00 -5.55
N PRO A 33 -14.92 1.24 -5.97
CA PRO A 33 -15.74 1.44 -7.15
C PRO A 33 -15.13 0.83 -8.42
N GLY A 34 -13.83 1.05 -8.64
CA GLY A 34 -13.11 0.47 -9.78
C GLY A 34 -12.92 -1.05 -9.66
N HIS A 35 -13.00 -1.61 -8.46
CA HIS A 35 -12.77 -3.03 -8.20
C HIS A 35 -14.04 -3.87 -8.35
N GLN A 36 -15.14 -3.48 -7.72
CA GLN A 36 -16.33 -4.32 -7.57
C GLN A 36 -17.59 -3.72 -8.22
N GLU A 37 -17.64 -2.41 -8.43
CA GLU A 37 -18.87 -1.70 -8.81
C GLU A 37 -18.86 -1.24 -10.27
N GLY A 38 -19.99 -0.75 -10.78
CA GLY A 38 -20.10 -0.26 -12.15
C GLY A 38 -20.33 -1.37 -13.19
N VAL A 39 -20.24 -1.00 -14.47
CA VAL A 39 -20.77 -1.82 -15.58
C VAL A 39 -19.81 -2.86 -16.14
N VAL A 40 -18.51 -2.71 -15.89
CA VAL A 40 -17.49 -3.63 -16.43
C VAL A 40 -17.33 -4.84 -15.49
N PRO A 41 -17.34 -6.09 -16.00
CA PRO A 41 -17.14 -7.27 -15.18
C PRO A 41 -15.80 -7.27 -14.43
N SER A 42 -15.79 -7.80 -13.20
CA SER A 42 -14.60 -7.82 -12.33
C SER A 42 -13.39 -8.49 -12.98
N ARG A 43 -13.60 -9.55 -13.77
CA ARG A 43 -12.52 -10.22 -14.49
C ARG A 43 -11.82 -9.30 -15.51
N ILE A 44 -12.58 -8.46 -16.22
CA ILE A 44 -12.03 -7.53 -17.21
C ILE A 44 -11.24 -6.41 -16.54
N LYS A 45 -11.76 -5.88 -15.42
CA LYS A 45 -11.03 -4.91 -14.59
C LYS A 45 -9.69 -5.48 -14.11
N GLU A 46 -9.66 -6.75 -13.74
CA GLU A 46 -8.43 -7.41 -13.28
C GLU A 46 -7.39 -7.55 -14.39
N LEU A 47 -7.81 -7.91 -15.60
CA LEU A 47 -6.90 -7.93 -16.75
C LEU A 47 -6.31 -6.54 -17.05
N ALA A 48 -7.11 -5.47 -16.90
CA ALA A 48 -6.62 -4.11 -17.04
C ALA A 48 -5.58 -3.76 -15.96
N ARG A 49 -5.80 -4.15 -14.70
CA ARG A 49 -4.85 -3.94 -13.59
C ARG A 49 -3.51 -4.63 -13.86
N LEU A 50 -3.54 -5.90 -14.23
CA LEU A 50 -2.33 -6.67 -14.55
C LEU A 50 -1.55 -6.05 -15.72
N LYS A 51 -2.25 -5.59 -16.76
CA LYS A 51 -1.60 -4.92 -17.89
C LYS A 51 -0.96 -3.60 -17.47
N ILE A 52 -1.64 -2.79 -16.67
CA ILE A 52 -1.10 -1.52 -16.15
C ILE A 52 0.13 -1.80 -15.27
N ALA A 53 0.06 -2.76 -14.36
CA ALA A 53 1.16 -3.12 -13.49
C ALA A 53 2.39 -3.58 -14.29
N ALA A 54 2.19 -4.44 -15.29
CA ALA A 54 3.28 -4.89 -16.18
C ALA A 54 3.93 -3.73 -16.96
N ILE A 55 3.17 -2.72 -17.39
CA ILE A 55 3.72 -1.53 -18.07
C ILE A 55 4.53 -0.65 -17.09
N ASN A 56 4.17 -0.67 -15.81
CA ASN A 56 4.83 0.12 -14.77
C ASN A 56 5.88 -0.69 -13.99
N GLU A 57 6.26 -1.88 -14.48
CA GLU A 57 7.21 -2.79 -13.81
C GLU A 57 6.86 -3.03 -12.32
N CYS A 58 5.55 -2.99 -12.01
CA CYS A 58 5.05 -3.25 -10.68
C CYS A 58 4.90 -4.77 -10.53
N ASP A 59 5.56 -5.31 -9.51
CA ASP A 59 5.39 -6.71 -9.13
C ASP A 59 3.94 -6.92 -8.64
N THR A 60 3.26 -7.92 -9.19
CA THR A 60 1.83 -8.23 -8.94
C THR A 60 1.64 -9.59 -8.32
#